data_AF-A0A6D2IZ55-F1
#
_entry.id   AF-A0A6D2IZ55-F1
#
_cell.length_a   1.000
_cell.length_b   1.000
_cell.length_c   1.000
_cell.angle_alpha   90.00
_cell.angle_beta   90.00
_cell.angle_gamma   90.00
#
_symmetry.space_group_name_H-M   'P 1'
#
loop_
_entity.id
_entity.type
_entity.pdbx_description
1 polymer ?
#
loop_
_entity_poly.entity_id
_entity_poly.type
_entity_poly.pdbx_seq_one_letter_code
_entity_poly.pdbx_strand_id
1 'polypeptide(L)'
;MVRLKANLWFLLFSIALVSIQLKGSFGSESSKEAYVTLLYGDEFLLGVRVLGKSIRDTGSSKDMVALVSDGVSDYSKKLLKV
;
A
#
# COMPACT_ATOMS: atom_id res chain seq x y z
N MET A 1 -40.01 22.10 15.67
CA MET A 1 -38.63 22.11 16.20
C MET A 1 -37.98 20.72 16.34
N VAL A 2 -38.72 19.65 16.67
CA VAL A 2 -38.14 18.31 16.93
C VAL A 2 -37.58 17.61 15.67
N ARG A 3 -38.25 17.75 14.51
CA ARG A 3 -37.81 17.15 13.23
C ARG A 3 -36.46 17.67 12.72
N LEU A 4 -36.14 18.95 12.97
CA LEU A 4 -34.88 19.55 12.53
C LEU A 4 -33.67 19.01 13.32
N LYS A 5 -33.86 18.77 14.64
CA LYS A 5 -32.83 18.17 15.51
C LYS A 5 -32.51 16.72 15.14
N ALA A 6 -33.53 15.94 14.78
CA ALA A 6 -33.36 14.54 14.37
C ALA A 6 -32.54 14.42 13.07
N ASN A 7 -32.82 15.30 12.09
CA ASN A 7 -32.07 15.34 10.82
C ASN A 7 -30.61 15.77 11.03
N LEU A 8 -30.36 16.68 11.97
CA LEU A 8 -29.00 17.11 12.31
C LEU A 8 -28.19 15.99 12.98
N TRP A 9 -28.81 15.19 13.85
CA TRP A 9 -28.17 14.02 14.45
C TRP A 9 -27.84 12.96 13.38
N PHE A 10 -28.78 12.65 12.48
CA PHE A 10 -28.56 11.71 11.39
C PHE A 10 -27.40 12.13 10.46
N LEU A 11 -27.27 13.42 10.19
CA LEU A 11 -26.15 13.98 9.44
C LEU A 11 -24.81 13.77 10.16
N LEU A 12 -24.74 14.10 11.46
CA LEU A 12 -23.53 13.91 12.25
C LEU A 12 -23.12 12.43 12.35
N PHE A 13 -24.09 11.52 12.50
CA PHE A 13 -23.86 10.08 12.52
C PHE A 13 -23.33 9.57 11.17
N SER A 14 -23.88 10.07 10.07
CA SER A 14 -23.43 9.70 8.71
C SER A 14 -22.00 10.19 8.44
N ILE A 15 -21.65 11.41 8.87
CA ILE A 15 -20.28 11.95 8.75
C ILE A 15 -19.30 11.14 9.59
N ALA A 16 -19.69 10.73 10.80
CA ALA A 16 -18.86 9.88 11.66
C ALA A 16 -18.61 8.51 11.00
N LEU A 17 -19.63 7.91 10.38
CA LEU A 17 -19.49 6.64 9.66
C LEU A 17 -18.51 6.73 8.47
N VAL A 18 -18.59 7.82 7.70
CA VAL A 18 -17.71 8.07 6.54
C VAL A 18 -16.26 8.31 7.00
N SER A 19 -16.08 8.99 8.14
CA SER A 19 -14.75 9.28 8.70
C SER A 19 -13.99 8.01 9.14
N ILE A 20 -14.71 6.97 9.57
CA ILE A 20 -14.13 5.67 9.95
C ILE A 20 -13.64 4.92 8.70
N GLN A 21 -14.36 5.00 7.58
CA GLN A 21 -13.92 4.37 6.32
C GLN A 21 -12.69 5.07 5.71
N LEU A 22 -12.58 6.39 5.87
CA LEU A 22 -11.43 7.17 5.37
C LEU A 22 -10.11 6.84 6.06
N LYS A 23 -10.13 6.41 7.33
CA LYS A 23 -8.90 6.01 8.06
C LYS A 23 -8.21 4.77 7.47
N GLY A 24 -8.90 3.95 6.68
CA GLY A 24 -8.31 2.80 6.00
C GLY A 24 -7.67 3.11 4.64
N SER A 25 -7.82 4.32 4.11
CA SER A 25 -7.43 4.68 2.75
C SER A 25 -6.30 5.73 2.66
N PHE A 26 -5.80 6.25 3.79
CA PHE A 26 -4.58 7.05 3.78
C PHE A 26 -3.41 6.09 3.58
N GLY A 27 -2.77 6.18 2.42
CA GLY A 27 -1.60 5.37 2.07
C GLY A 27 -0.60 5.33 3.21
N SER A 28 0.00 4.16 3.41
CA SER A 28 1.03 3.91 4.42
C SER A 28 1.96 5.11 4.54
N GLU A 29 2.03 5.69 5.75
CA GLU A 29 3.07 6.66 6.08
C GLU A 29 4.41 6.00 5.71
N SER A 30 5.21 6.66 4.86
CA SER A 30 6.49 6.09 4.41
C SER A 30 7.34 5.80 5.64
N SER A 31 7.75 4.54 5.73
CA SER A 31 8.57 4.06 6.83
C SER A 31 9.95 4.71 6.76
N LYS A 32 10.54 5.09 7.91
CA LYS A 32 11.93 5.58 7.98
C LYS A 32 12.97 4.53 7.55
N GLU A 33 12.56 3.27 7.46
CA GLU A 33 13.39 2.12 7.11
C GLU A 33 12.77 1.33 5.95
N ALA A 34 13.61 0.72 5.12
CA ALA A 34 13.16 -0.07 3.97
C ALA A 34 13.95 -1.37 3.83
N TYR A 35 13.30 -2.40 3.29
CA TYR A 35 13.99 -3.56 2.72
C TYR A 35 14.34 -3.25 1.28
N VAL A 36 15.62 -3.46 0.92
CA VAL A 36 16.14 -3.16 -0.40
C VAL A 36 16.70 -4.42 -1.04
N THR A 37 16.41 -4.62 -2.33
CA THR A 37 17.04 -5.66 -3.14
C THR A 37 17.40 -5.12 -4.53
N LEU A 38 18.29 -5.81 -5.24
CA LEU A 38 18.71 -5.47 -6.60
C LEU A 38 18.12 -6.48 -7.58
N LEU A 39 17.36 -5.99 -8.56
CA LEU A 39 16.92 -6.74 -9.73
C LEU A 39 17.77 -6.31 -10.92
N TYR A 40 18.66 -7.19 -11.39
CA TYR A 40 19.61 -6.86 -12.46
C TYR A 40 19.46 -7.69 -13.74
N GLY A 41 18.44 -8.56 -13.80
CA GLY A 41 18.07 -9.39 -14.94
C GLY A 41 16.67 -9.96 -14.75
N ASP A 42 15.99 -10.27 -15.84
CA ASP A 42 14.60 -10.78 -15.84
C ASP A 42 14.49 -12.15 -15.17
N GLU A 43 15.54 -12.96 -15.23
CA GLU A 43 15.62 -14.29 -14.62
C GLU A 43 15.48 -14.26 -13.09
N PHE A 44 15.76 -13.11 -12.45
CA PHE A 44 15.68 -12.94 -11.00
C PHE A 44 14.34 -12.36 -10.54
N LEU A 45 13.44 -11.97 -11.46
CA LEU A 45 12.17 -11.30 -11.14
C LEU A 45 11.34 -12.13 -10.15
N LEU A 46 11.22 -13.43 -10.40
CA LEU A 46 10.43 -14.31 -9.54
C LEU A 46 10.98 -14.35 -8.11
N GLY A 47 12.31 -14.42 -7.96
CA GLY A 47 12.97 -14.39 -6.66
C GLY A 47 12.69 -13.10 -5.90
N VAL A 48 12.78 -11.95 -6.57
CA VAL A 48 12.47 -10.63 -5.98
C VAL A 48 11.01 -10.54 -5.53
N ARG A 49 10.06 -11.07 -6.32
CA ARG A 49 8.63 -11.08 -5.96
C ARG A 49 8.34 -11.99 -4.77
N VAL A 50 8.94 -13.18 -4.73
CA VAL A 50 8.79 -14.11 -3.61
C VAL A 50 9.40 -13.51 -2.33
N LEU A 51 10.56 -12.85 -2.43
CA LEU A 51 11.19 -12.13 -1.31
C LEU A 51 10.28 -11.01 -0.77
N GLY A 52 9.76 -10.15 -1.66
CA GLY A 52 8.84 -9.09 -1.25
C GLY A 52 7.59 -9.66 -0.58
N LYS A 53 7.00 -10.71 -1.16
CA LYS A 53 5.84 -11.38 -0.60
C LYS A 53 6.12 -11.99 0.79
N SER A 54 7.22 -12.72 0.96
CA SER A 54 7.52 -13.38 2.24
C SER A 54 7.70 -12.36 3.37
N ILE A 55 8.32 -11.21 3.09
CA ILE A 55 8.43 -10.11 4.05
C ILE A 55 7.05 -9.52 4.37
N ARG A 56 6.19 -9.27 3.37
CA ARG A 56 4.83 -8.77 3.60
C ARG A 56 4.02 -9.73 4.47
N ASP A 57 4.15 -11.03 4.23
CA ASP A 57 3.42 -12.07 4.96
C ASP A 57 3.83 -12.13 6.46
N THR A 58 4.96 -11.52 6.87
CA THR A 58 5.33 -11.34 8.29
C THR A 58 4.57 -10.21 9.00
N GLY A 59 3.79 -9.40 8.26
CA GLY A 59 3.12 -8.21 8.80
C GLY A 59 4.02 -6.96 8.86
N SER A 60 5.17 -6.98 8.18
CA SER A 60 6.07 -5.83 8.14
C SER A 60 5.43 -4.63 7.43
N SER A 61 5.53 -3.46 8.06
CA SER A 61 5.07 -2.17 7.52
C SER A 61 6.20 -1.36 6.86
N LYS A 62 7.42 -1.90 6.78
CA LYS A 62 8.55 -1.20 6.15
C LYS A 62 8.38 -1.11 4.65
N ASP A 63 8.91 -0.05 4.06
CA ASP A 63 8.89 0.14 2.61
C ASP A 63 9.72 -0.96 1.93
N MET A 64 9.34 -1.34 0.71
CA MET A 64 10.05 -2.35 -0.09
C MET A 64 10.52 -1.71 -1.39
N VAL A 65 11.82 -1.72 -1.61
CA VAL A 65 12.46 -1.06 -2.73
C VAL A 65 13.26 -2.09 -3.54
N ALA A 66 12.93 -2.20 -4.83
CA ALA A 66 13.76 -2.90 -5.79
C ALA A 66 14.57 -1.86 -6.58
N LEU A 67 15.89 -1.89 -6.48
CA LEU A 67 16.78 -1.19 -7.39
C LEU A 67 16.84 -2.00 -8.69
N VAL A 68 16.64 -1.35 -9.83
CA VAL A 68 16.49 -2.04 -11.11
C VAL A 68 17.59 -1.60 -12.06
N SER A 69 18.34 -2.54 -12.63
CA SER A 69 19.35 -2.25 -13.67
C SER A 69 18.72 -2.15 -15.06
N ASP A 70 19.50 -1.64 -16.02
CA ASP A 70 19.09 -1.55 -17.43
C ASP A 70 18.89 -2.92 -18.11
N GLY A 71 19.39 -4.01 -17.50
CA GLY A 71 19.22 -5.38 -17.99
C GLY A 71 17.82 -5.98 -17.78
N VAL A 72 16.93 -5.24 -17.10
CA VAL A 72 15.57 -5.68 -16.78
C VAL A 72 14.59 -5.11 -17.79
N SER A 73 13.75 -5.97 -18.37
CA SER A 73 12.76 -5.54 -19.36
C SER A 73 11.66 -4.68 -18.74
N ASP A 74 11.04 -3.84 -19.56
CA ASP A 74 9.91 -3.01 -19.12
C ASP A 74 8.70 -3.85 -18.70
N TYR A 75 8.56 -5.05 -19.27
CA TYR A 75 7.58 -6.03 -18.83
C TYR A 75 7.82 -6.43 -17.37
N SER A 76 9.06 -6.83 -17.02
CA SER A 76 9.43 -7.16 -15.64
C SER A 76 9.24 -5.99 -14.68
N LYS A 77 9.60 -4.76 -15.08
CA LYS A 77 9.37 -3.54 -14.28
C LYS A 77 7.89 -3.30 -14.00
N LYS A 78 7.01 -3.58 -14.96
CA LYS A 78 5.55 -3.48 -14.77
C LYS A 78 5.04 -4.49 -13.74
N LEU A 79 5.61 -5.69 -13.72
CA LEU A 79 5.22 -6.76 -12.79
C LEU A 79 5.67 -6.50 -11.34
N LEU A 80 6.57 -5.54 -11.09
CA LEU A 80 6.96 -5.12 -9.72
C LEU A 80 5.95 -4.17 -9.06
N LYS A 81 5.09 -3.51 -9.84
CA LYS A 81 4.13 -2.50 -9.34
C LYS A 81 2.79 -3.12 -8.89
N VAL A 82 2.73 -4.45 -8.84
CA VAL A 82 1.52 -5.25 -8.54
C VAL A 82 1.66 -5.85 -7.16
#